data_AF-S9VRM2-F1
#
_entry.id   AF-S9VRM2-F1
#
_cell.length_a   1.000
_cell.length_b   1.000
_cell.length_c   1.000
_cell.angle_alpha   90.00
_cell.angle_beta   90.00
_cell.angle_gamma   90.00
#
_symmetry.space_group_name_H-M   'P 1'
#
loop_
_entity.id
_entity.type
_entity.pdbx_description
1 polymer ?
#
loop_
_entity_poly.entity_id
_entity_poly.type
_entity_poly.pdbx_seq_one_letter_code
_entity_poly.pdbx_strand_id
1 'polypeptide(L)'
;MIGRRPQGLRAAASLKKQQLEKQRQEAAANGSASSEQGNGDVNKVEGDEDETMLVYTEDDNIDQLWGLYEMSREKLESGDIEGSISLVFGTIHEADRILRNTEDYSGLPKDFHAAYSMALLAISELYEPAKGRLKETNDEESFIDAAIERAQLGLEAPGDHCRLYLAFGRAYLEKVRISLWKQDDQQKPSDPSVIIQIVNPYIELALNYLRPLVSVDPFDDLTPDSLRPLYVLSSYMFQFGFQYSESLLLDVHSLIINLWEKCSSYPDCPIPVRLATKEAVLASHTSFAEYYIDLMETDEQNADKWSSKASEWLSRSADAWSEIYSLDNSAERLLKLADIKMDLAQITDQEESQDNYLKAAFTALQDAQKAGVELNPDYLEFVEAYSSA
;
A
#
# COMPACT_ATOMS: atom_id res chain seq x y z
N MET A 1 35.43 9.07 34.06
CA MET A 1 34.00 8.72 33.98
C MET A 1 33.68 8.45 32.52
N ILE A 2 33.15 7.27 32.22
CA ILE A 2 32.93 6.77 30.86
C ILE A 2 31.58 7.32 30.35
N GLY A 3 31.62 8.24 29.38
CA GLY A 3 30.44 8.82 28.74
C GLY A 3 29.88 7.91 27.64
N ARG A 4 28.57 7.65 27.67
CA ARG A 4 27.84 6.71 26.80
C ARG A 4 27.45 7.33 25.45
N ARG A 5 27.55 6.50 24.39
CA ARG A 5 27.16 6.73 22.99
C ARG A 5 25.62 6.84 22.79
N PRO A 6 25.10 7.64 21.84
CA PRO A 6 23.71 7.53 21.40
C PRO A 6 23.59 6.52 20.24
N GLN A 7 22.74 5.50 20.40
CA GLN A 7 22.45 4.46 19.40
C GLN A 7 20.99 4.60 18.93
N GLY A 8 20.78 4.70 17.61
CA GLY A 8 19.51 4.98 16.89
C GLY A 8 18.37 3.95 17.00
N LEU A 9 18.39 3.07 18.02
CA LEU A 9 17.27 2.19 18.36
C LEU A 9 16.70 2.47 19.76
N ARG A 10 17.36 3.31 20.57
CA ARG A 10 16.92 3.65 21.94
C ARG A 10 16.06 4.92 22.04
N ALA A 11 15.94 5.69 20.97
CA ALA A 11 15.18 6.94 20.98
C ALA A 11 13.65 6.68 21.11
N ALA A 12 13.12 5.62 20.50
CA ALA A 12 11.70 5.28 20.56
C ALA A 12 11.19 4.95 21.97
N ALA A 13 12.01 4.33 22.83
CA ALA A 13 11.65 4.07 24.24
C ALA A 13 11.99 5.23 25.20
N SER A 14 12.82 6.20 24.78
CA SER A 14 13.33 7.28 25.64
C SER A 14 12.55 8.60 25.47
N LEU A 15 11.91 8.83 24.32
CA LEU A 15 11.21 10.08 24.03
C LEU A 15 9.97 10.29 24.91
N LYS A 16 9.27 9.22 25.31
CA LYS A 16 8.14 9.30 26.25
C LYS A 16 8.56 9.62 27.69
N LYS A 17 9.79 9.27 28.08
CA LYS A 17 10.31 9.54 29.44
C LYS A 17 10.93 10.94 29.54
N GLN A 18 11.62 11.39 28.50
CA GLN A 18 12.22 12.73 28.45
C GLN A 18 11.20 13.86 28.22
N GLN A 19 10.12 13.66 27.46
CA GLN A 19 9.07 14.69 27.33
C GLN A 19 8.27 14.89 28.63
N LEU A 20 8.05 13.83 29.42
CA LEU A 20 7.42 13.91 30.75
C LEU A 20 8.33 14.50 31.84
N GLU A 21 9.65 14.33 31.73
CA GLU A 21 10.63 14.96 32.64
C GLU A 21 10.92 16.42 32.28
N LYS A 22 10.95 16.80 30.99
CA LYS A 22 11.08 18.21 30.57
C LYS A 22 9.88 19.06 30.99
N GLN A 23 8.66 18.55 30.85
CA GLN A 23 7.46 19.26 31.34
C GLN A 23 7.41 19.39 32.87
N ARG A 24 8.12 18.51 33.62
CA ARG A 24 8.25 18.63 35.08
C ARG A 24 9.39 19.53 35.54
N GLN A 25 10.45 19.69 34.75
CA GLN A 25 11.63 20.49 35.10
C GLN A 25 11.58 21.93 34.59
N GLU A 26 10.81 22.22 33.54
CA GLU A 26 10.57 23.58 33.05
C GLU A 26 9.62 24.40 33.95
N ALA A 27 8.95 23.76 34.91
CA ALA A 27 8.24 24.42 36.01
C ALA A 27 9.14 24.79 37.21
N ALA A 28 10.44 24.43 37.18
CA ALA A 28 11.37 24.61 38.29
C ALA A 28 12.59 25.50 37.96
N ALA A 29 12.61 26.16 36.79
CA ALA A 29 13.64 27.14 36.44
C ALA A 29 13.31 28.51 37.04
N ASN A 30 13.89 28.83 38.20
CA ASN A 30 14.23 30.20 38.57
C ASN A 30 15.44 30.19 39.51
N GLY A 31 16.62 30.56 38.99
CA GLY A 31 17.80 30.82 39.83
C GLY A 31 19.17 30.66 39.16
N SER A 32 19.59 31.70 38.46
CA SER A 32 20.93 32.35 38.54
C SER A 32 22.25 31.57 38.31
N ALA A 33 22.94 31.99 37.24
CA ALA A 33 24.28 32.63 37.22
C ALA A 33 25.61 31.81 37.10
N SER A 34 26.30 32.10 35.98
CA SER A 34 27.70 32.56 35.80
C SER A 34 28.94 31.63 35.69
N SER A 35 29.87 32.07 34.81
CA SER A 35 31.34 31.83 34.64
C SER A 35 31.82 30.51 33.99
N GLU A 36 32.99 30.37 33.34
CA GLU A 36 33.90 31.15 32.46
C GLU A 36 35.05 30.17 32.03
N GLN A 37 35.63 30.34 30.83
CA GLN A 37 37.03 30.04 30.40
C GLN A 37 37.60 28.60 30.22
N GLY A 38 38.30 28.37 29.09
CA GLY A 38 39.61 27.66 29.06
C GLY A 38 39.98 26.71 27.90
N ASN A 39 40.74 27.22 26.91
CA ASN A 39 41.73 26.66 25.95
C ASN A 39 42.16 25.16 25.88
N GLY A 40 42.53 24.73 24.66
CA GLY A 40 43.66 23.81 24.32
C GLY A 40 43.28 22.59 23.45
N ASP A 41 43.50 22.58 22.13
CA ASP A 41 44.72 22.29 21.33
C ASP A 41 44.83 20.82 20.83
N VAL A 42 44.81 20.72 19.49
CA VAL A 42 45.29 19.74 18.48
C VAL A 42 45.70 18.31 18.89
N ASN A 43 45.15 17.31 18.17
CA ASN A 43 45.96 16.23 17.60
C ASN A 43 45.30 15.56 16.37
N LYS A 44 46.02 15.64 15.24
CA LYS A 44 45.83 14.89 13.99
C LYS A 44 46.19 13.42 14.19
N VAL A 45 45.40 12.49 13.64
CA VAL A 45 45.88 11.20 13.14
C VAL A 45 45.17 10.92 11.81
N GLU A 46 45.99 10.71 10.79
CA GLU A 46 45.65 10.40 9.40
C GLU A 46 45.11 8.97 9.27
N GLY A 47 44.13 8.80 8.39
CA GLY A 47 43.62 7.52 7.92
C GLY A 47 42.83 7.75 6.64
N ASP A 48 43.49 7.59 5.50
CA ASP A 48 42.90 7.62 4.17
C ASP A 48 41.86 6.50 4.03
N GLU A 49 40.58 6.87 3.99
CA GLU A 49 39.57 6.17 3.20
C GLU A 49 38.97 7.22 2.27
N ASP A 50 39.37 7.14 1.00
CA ASP A 50 38.96 7.99 -0.10
C ASP A 50 37.50 7.63 -0.46
N GLU A 51 36.55 7.92 0.44
CA GLU A 51 35.14 8.05 0.11
C GLU A 51 35.06 9.20 -0.89
N THR A 52 34.74 8.86 -2.13
CA THR A 52 34.66 9.81 -3.24
C THR A 52 33.50 10.78 -2.94
N MET A 53 33.80 11.88 -2.26
CA MET A 53 32.81 12.90 -1.89
C MET A 53 32.35 13.62 -3.14
N LEU A 54 31.17 13.26 -3.60
CA LEU A 54 30.39 14.11 -4.47
C LEU A 54 29.80 15.22 -3.58
N VAL A 55 30.23 16.46 -3.82
CA VAL A 55 29.75 17.64 -3.10
C VAL A 55 28.37 17.97 -3.65
N TYR A 56 27.34 17.77 -2.84
CA TYR A 56 25.93 17.97 -3.20
C TYR A 56 25.30 19.06 -2.35
N THR A 57 24.34 19.78 -2.92
CA THR A 57 23.45 20.64 -2.13
C THR A 57 22.47 19.78 -1.33
N GLU A 58 21.86 20.32 -0.26
CA GLU A 58 20.92 19.56 0.58
C GLU A 58 19.73 19.03 -0.24
N ASP A 59 19.26 19.78 -1.24
CA ASP A 59 18.17 19.35 -2.14
C ASP A 59 18.61 18.21 -3.07
N ASP A 60 19.82 18.28 -3.64
CA ASP A 60 20.37 17.20 -4.48
C ASP A 60 20.48 15.85 -3.72
N ASN A 61 20.69 15.91 -2.41
CA ASN A 61 20.76 14.71 -1.57
C ASN A 61 19.39 14.05 -1.36
N ILE A 62 18.29 14.81 -1.42
CA ILE A 62 16.94 14.27 -1.22
C ILE A 62 16.44 13.59 -2.49
N ASP A 63 16.73 14.16 -3.66
CA ASP A 63 16.43 13.51 -4.94
C ASP A 63 17.23 12.20 -5.08
N GLN A 64 18.49 12.18 -4.62
CA GLN A 64 19.29 10.95 -4.57
C GLN A 64 18.73 9.92 -3.59
N LEU A 65 18.19 10.37 -2.45
CA LEU A 65 17.56 9.49 -1.48
C LEU A 65 16.33 8.78 -2.08
N TRP A 66 15.50 9.51 -2.84
CA TRP A 66 14.42 8.94 -3.63
C TRP A 66 14.93 8.00 -4.72
N GLY A 67 15.95 8.40 -5.48
CA GLY A 67 16.56 7.54 -6.50
C GLY A 67 17.06 6.19 -5.94
N LEU A 68 17.65 6.18 -4.74
CA LEU A 68 18.02 4.93 -4.07
C LEU A 68 16.80 4.05 -3.75
N TYR A 69 15.72 4.67 -3.29
CA TYR A 69 14.46 3.97 -3.02
C TYR A 69 13.83 3.43 -4.30
N GLU A 70 13.74 4.23 -5.36
CA GLU A 70 13.22 3.83 -6.67
C GLU A 70 13.99 2.65 -7.25
N MET A 71 15.33 2.73 -7.26
CA MET A 71 16.20 1.62 -7.67
C MET A 71 15.94 0.36 -6.85
N SER A 72 15.60 0.49 -5.56
CA SER A 72 15.24 -0.67 -4.73
C SER A 72 13.96 -1.35 -5.19
N ARG A 73 12.99 -0.60 -5.73
CA ARG A 73 11.75 -1.12 -6.32
C ARG A 73 12.00 -1.76 -7.68
N GLU A 74 12.82 -1.15 -8.53
CA GLU A 74 13.24 -1.75 -9.81
C GLU A 74 13.92 -3.11 -9.60
N LYS A 75 14.79 -3.22 -8.59
CA LYS A 75 15.43 -4.48 -8.22
C LYS A 75 14.41 -5.52 -7.78
N LEU A 76 13.44 -5.12 -6.95
CA LEU A 76 12.36 -6.00 -6.52
C LEU A 76 11.54 -6.52 -7.70
N GLU A 77 11.16 -5.63 -8.63
CA GLU A 77 10.41 -5.98 -9.84
C GLU A 77 11.17 -6.97 -10.74
N SER A 78 12.49 -6.79 -10.86
CA SER A 78 13.35 -7.71 -11.62
C SER A 78 13.64 -9.05 -10.93
N GLY A 79 13.17 -9.25 -9.70
CA GLY A 79 13.41 -10.46 -8.90
C GLY A 79 14.74 -10.50 -8.14
N ASP A 80 15.53 -9.41 -8.16
CA ASP A 80 16.78 -9.26 -7.40
C ASP A 80 16.49 -8.77 -5.97
N ILE A 81 15.92 -9.67 -5.16
CA ILE A 81 15.48 -9.38 -3.78
C ILE A 81 16.65 -8.90 -2.91
N GLU A 82 17.82 -9.53 -3.00
CA GLU A 82 18.99 -9.15 -2.20
C GLU A 82 19.54 -7.77 -2.61
N GLY A 83 19.51 -7.45 -3.91
CA GLY A 83 19.82 -6.12 -4.42
C GLY A 83 18.85 -5.07 -3.90
N SER A 84 17.55 -5.36 -3.92
CA SER A 84 16.50 -4.49 -3.36
C SER A 84 16.74 -4.21 -1.87
N ILE A 85 16.92 -5.26 -1.05
CA ILE A 85 17.18 -5.11 0.40
C ILE A 85 18.43 -4.25 0.66
N SER A 86 19.49 -4.46 -0.12
CA SER A 86 20.74 -3.70 0.04
C SER A 86 20.55 -2.21 -0.24
N LEU A 87 19.75 -1.88 -1.27
CA LEU A 87 19.39 -0.49 -1.59
C LEU A 87 18.47 0.11 -0.52
N VAL A 88 17.49 -0.62 0.00
CA VAL A 88 16.62 -0.14 1.09
C VAL A 88 17.43 0.22 2.34
N PHE A 89 18.37 -0.64 2.77
CA PHE A 89 19.29 -0.29 3.86
C PHE A 89 20.19 0.89 3.51
N GLY A 90 20.63 1.00 2.26
CA GLY A 90 21.35 2.16 1.74
C GLY A 90 20.55 3.45 1.91
N THR A 91 19.28 3.48 1.50
CA THR A 91 18.37 4.60 1.69
C THR A 91 18.22 4.95 3.18
N ILE A 92 18.03 3.98 4.06
CA ILE A 92 17.91 4.23 5.50
C ILE A 92 19.19 4.85 6.07
N HIS A 93 20.36 4.30 5.73
CA HIS A 93 21.65 4.82 6.20
C HIS A 93 21.95 6.22 5.67
N GLU A 94 21.55 6.49 4.43
CA GLU A 94 21.70 7.79 3.80
C GLU A 94 20.77 8.83 4.43
N ALA A 95 19.50 8.47 4.69
CA ALA A 95 18.58 9.33 5.43
C ALA A 95 19.11 9.66 6.84
N ASP A 96 19.69 8.66 7.51
CA ASP A 96 20.37 8.84 8.78
C ASP A 96 21.63 9.72 8.69
N ARG A 97 22.36 9.69 7.57
CA ARG A 97 23.51 10.57 7.30
C ARG A 97 23.06 12.01 7.13
N ILE A 98 22.02 12.24 6.32
CA ILE A 98 21.41 13.56 6.11
C ILE A 98 20.98 14.14 7.45
N LEU A 99 20.23 13.39 8.27
CA LEU A 99 19.82 13.83 9.61
C LEU A 99 20.99 14.27 10.48
N ARG A 100 22.11 13.51 10.49
CA ARG A 100 23.27 13.87 11.32
C ARG A 100 24.00 15.13 10.85
N ASN A 101 23.91 15.44 9.55
CA ASN A 101 24.66 16.51 8.92
C ASN A 101 23.85 17.80 8.74
N THR A 102 22.51 17.75 8.85
CA THR A 102 21.65 18.93 8.82
C THR A 102 21.59 19.58 10.21
N GLU A 103 21.93 20.86 10.29
CA GLU A 103 21.97 21.62 11.55
C GLU A 103 20.55 21.87 12.12
N ASP A 104 19.58 22.13 11.24
CA ASP A 104 18.17 22.32 11.59
C ASP A 104 17.28 21.24 10.97
N TYR A 105 16.95 20.24 11.77
CA TYR A 105 16.04 19.16 11.40
C TYR A 105 14.67 19.64 10.92
N SER A 106 14.19 20.80 11.38
CA SER A 106 12.88 21.33 10.98
C SER A 106 12.87 21.92 9.57
N GLY A 107 14.05 22.15 8.98
CA GLY A 107 14.23 22.60 7.61
C GLY A 107 14.16 21.48 6.57
N LEU A 108 14.25 20.21 6.96
CA LEU A 108 14.17 19.08 6.03
C LEU A 108 12.74 18.99 5.47
N PRO A 109 12.56 18.84 4.14
CA PRO A 109 11.24 18.85 3.53
C PRO A 109 10.48 17.55 3.74
N LYS A 110 9.16 17.58 3.51
CA LYS A 110 8.27 16.41 3.61
C LYS A 110 8.75 15.20 2.81
N ASP A 111 9.32 15.45 1.64
CA ASP A 111 9.84 14.41 0.74
C ASP A 111 10.97 13.60 1.36
N PHE A 112 11.82 14.22 2.21
CA PHE A 112 12.83 13.50 2.98
C PHE A 112 12.18 12.48 3.93
N HIS A 113 11.18 12.94 4.69
CA HIS A 113 10.45 12.09 5.63
C HIS A 113 9.68 10.98 4.93
N ALA A 114 9.13 11.27 3.75
CA ALA A 114 8.43 10.31 2.92
C ALA A 114 9.37 9.22 2.39
N ALA A 115 10.52 9.57 1.80
CA ALA A 115 11.50 8.59 1.33
C ALA A 115 11.98 7.68 2.46
N TYR A 116 12.30 8.25 3.62
CA TYR A 116 12.73 7.48 4.78
C TYR A 116 11.59 6.57 5.30
N SER A 117 10.37 7.09 5.42
CA SER A 117 9.20 6.27 5.81
C SER A 117 8.98 5.10 4.85
N MET A 118 9.05 5.35 3.54
CA MET A 118 8.87 4.35 2.49
C MET A 118 9.96 3.27 2.51
N ALA A 119 11.21 3.65 2.79
CA ALA A 119 12.31 2.70 2.95
C ALA A 119 12.13 1.83 4.22
N LEU A 120 11.71 2.41 5.34
CA LEU A 120 11.39 1.64 6.55
C LEU A 120 10.26 0.64 6.29
N LEU A 121 9.22 1.07 5.56
CA LEU A 121 8.10 0.19 5.18
C LEU A 121 8.54 -0.92 4.21
N ALA A 122 9.50 -0.66 3.33
CA ALA A 122 10.05 -1.69 2.45
C ALA A 122 10.81 -2.78 3.23
N ILE A 123 11.39 -2.46 4.40
CA ILE A 123 11.96 -3.48 5.28
C ILE A 123 10.87 -4.39 5.86
N SER A 124 9.69 -3.86 6.24
CA SER A 124 8.59 -4.73 6.69
C SER A 124 8.07 -5.62 5.56
N GLU A 125 7.96 -5.08 4.34
CA GLU A 125 7.56 -5.86 3.16
C GLU A 125 8.54 -7.01 2.85
N LEU A 126 9.85 -6.74 3.01
CA LEU A 126 10.93 -7.69 2.76
C LEU A 126 11.47 -8.31 4.06
N TYR A 127 10.65 -8.39 5.10
CA TYR A 127 11.12 -8.75 6.44
C TYR A 127 11.74 -10.13 6.50
N GLU A 128 11.09 -11.15 5.89
CA GLU A 128 11.60 -12.53 5.91
C GLU A 128 13.01 -12.67 5.29
N PRO A 129 13.28 -12.17 4.07
CA PRO A 129 14.63 -12.20 3.54
C PRO A 129 15.59 -11.21 4.26
N ALA A 130 15.10 -10.07 4.78
CA ALA A 130 15.95 -9.08 5.46
C ALA A 130 16.34 -9.46 6.90
N LYS A 131 15.57 -10.33 7.56
CA LYS A 131 15.72 -10.74 8.98
C LYS A 131 17.14 -11.18 9.35
N GLY A 132 17.86 -11.83 8.44
CA GLY A 132 19.25 -12.25 8.67
C GLY A 132 20.25 -11.10 8.87
N ARG A 133 19.89 -9.87 8.43
CA ARG A 133 20.69 -8.65 8.59
C ARG A 133 20.25 -7.80 9.80
N LEU A 134 19.19 -8.22 10.49
CA LEU A 134 18.57 -7.50 11.59
C LEU A 134 18.92 -8.14 12.95
N LYS A 135 18.69 -7.39 14.03
CA LYS A 135 18.77 -7.94 15.39
C LYS A 135 17.52 -8.76 15.67
N GLU A 136 17.66 -9.82 16.47
CA GLU A 136 16.55 -10.71 16.87
C GLU A 136 15.38 -10.02 17.57
N THR A 137 15.58 -8.80 18.08
CA THR A 137 14.54 -8.01 18.75
C THR A 137 13.67 -7.18 17.81
N ASN A 138 14.04 -7.10 16.52
CA ASN A 138 13.25 -6.39 15.53
C ASN A 138 12.23 -7.34 14.93
N ASP A 139 11.01 -6.87 14.71
CA ASP A 139 9.95 -7.60 14.03
C ASP A 139 9.36 -6.75 12.88
N GLU A 140 8.58 -7.38 12.01
CA GLU A 140 7.94 -6.72 10.87
C GLU A 140 7.10 -5.51 11.29
N GLU A 141 6.32 -5.64 12.36
CA GLU A 141 5.45 -4.57 12.85
C GLU A 141 6.24 -3.36 13.33
N SER A 142 7.39 -3.57 13.97
CA SER A 142 8.25 -2.48 14.46
C SER A 142 8.75 -1.58 13.33
N PHE A 143 8.93 -2.12 12.12
CA PHE A 143 9.28 -1.33 10.94
C PHE A 143 8.08 -0.56 10.37
N ILE A 144 6.88 -1.14 10.41
CA ILE A 144 5.64 -0.44 10.06
C ILE A 144 5.42 0.74 11.02
N ASP A 145 5.57 0.50 12.32
CA ASP A 145 5.42 1.54 13.35
C ASP A 145 6.47 2.64 13.18
N ALA A 146 7.73 2.27 12.89
CA ALA A 146 8.78 3.25 12.58
C ALA A 146 8.50 4.05 11.31
N ALA A 147 7.94 3.44 10.27
CA ALA A 147 7.55 4.12 9.04
C ALA A 147 6.44 5.16 9.32
N ILE A 148 5.43 4.80 10.12
CA ILE A 148 4.37 5.72 10.54
C ILE A 148 4.95 6.88 11.34
N GLU A 149 5.76 6.60 12.37
CA GLU A 149 6.39 7.63 13.19
C GLU A 149 7.27 8.58 12.36
N ARG A 150 8.04 8.05 11.40
CA ARG A 150 8.87 8.86 10.50
C ARG A 150 8.03 9.78 9.62
N ALA A 151 6.92 9.30 9.07
CA ALA A 151 6.00 10.13 8.30
C ALA A 151 5.34 11.20 9.19
N GLN A 152 4.97 10.87 10.43
CA GLN A 152 4.42 11.84 11.41
C GLN A 152 5.36 13.01 11.67
N LEU A 153 6.67 12.76 11.76
CA LEU A 153 7.66 13.82 11.90
C LEU A 153 7.69 14.79 10.71
N GLY A 154 7.26 14.34 9.52
CA GLY A 154 7.21 15.15 8.30
C GLY A 154 5.95 16.01 8.16
N LEU A 155 4.95 15.90 9.04
CA LEU A 155 3.69 16.65 8.90
C LEU A 155 3.90 18.17 8.96
N GLU A 156 4.78 18.62 9.85
CA GLU A 156 5.11 20.03 10.06
C GLU A 156 6.28 20.52 9.19
N ALA A 157 6.91 19.63 8.42
CA ALA A 157 8.03 19.98 7.54
C ALA A 157 7.57 20.85 6.35
N PRO A 158 8.46 21.66 5.75
CA PRO A 158 8.15 22.42 4.53
C PRO A 158 8.02 21.50 3.30
N GLY A 159 7.40 22.00 2.23
CA GLY A 159 7.31 21.30 0.94
C GLY A 159 5.97 20.61 0.66
N ASP A 160 5.89 20.00 -0.51
CA ASP A 160 4.70 19.32 -1.04
C ASP A 160 4.29 18.11 -0.17
N HIS A 161 3.00 17.79 -0.13
CA HIS A 161 2.45 16.77 0.75
C HIS A 161 2.23 15.41 0.06
N CYS A 162 2.30 15.31 -1.27
CA CYS A 162 1.81 14.16 -2.02
C CYS A 162 2.54 12.87 -1.65
N ARG A 163 3.88 12.88 -1.68
CA ARG A 163 4.72 11.73 -1.31
C ARG A 163 4.54 11.32 0.15
N LEU A 164 4.43 12.30 1.05
CA LEU A 164 4.21 12.04 2.46
C LEU A 164 2.84 11.40 2.73
N TYR A 165 1.79 11.90 2.06
CA TYR A 165 0.44 11.36 2.18
C TYR A 165 0.34 9.94 1.60
N LEU A 166 1.04 9.66 0.50
CA LEU A 166 1.17 8.31 -0.03
C LEU A 166 1.88 7.39 0.98
N ALA A 167 2.98 7.85 1.59
CA ALA A 167 3.70 7.09 2.61
C ALA A 167 2.80 6.75 3.82
N PHE A 168 1.99 7.71 4.29
CA PHE A 168 0.99 7.46 5.33
C PHE A 168 -0.06 6.43 4.92
N GLY A 169 -0.66 6.61 3.74
CA GLY A 169 -1.68 5.69 3.24
C GLY A 169 -1.16 4.26 3.18
N ARG A 170 0.05 4.06 2.65
CA ARG A 170 0.72 2.76 2.60
C ARG A 170 0.99 2.19 3.98
N ALA A 171 1.63 2.96 4.86
CA ALA A 171 2.04 2.48 6.18
C ALA A 171 0.83 2.13 7.07
N TYR A 172 -0.24 2.92 7.03
CA TYR A 172 -1.46 2.60 7.78
C TYR A 172 -2.18 1.36 7.23
N LEU A 173 -2.20 1.13 5.91
CA LEU A 173 -2.79 -0.08 5.34
C LEU A 173 -1.96 -1.33 5.64
N GLU A 174 -0.63 -1.23 5.69
CA GLU A 174 0.20 -2.33 6.18
C GLU A 174 -0.03 -2.60 7.68
N LYS A 175 -0.25 -1.55 8.49
CA LYS A 175 -0.63 -1.70 9.89
C LYS A 175 -1.97 -2.40 10.05
N VAL A 176 -2.93 -2.14 9.17
CA VAL A 176 -4.20 -2.88 9.09
C VAL A 176 -3.93 -4.36 8.83
N ARG A 177 -3.16 -4.69 7.77
CA ARG A 177 -2.86 -6.08 7.40
C ARG A 177 -2.24 -6.87 8.55
N ILE A 178 -1.21 -6.33 9.20
CA ILE A 178 -0.54 -7.05 10.30
C ILE A 178 -1.42 -7.15 11.54
N SER A 179 -2.29 -6.16 11.78
CA SER A 179 -3.26 -6.21 12.86
C SER A 179 -4.30 -7.31 12.65
N LEU A 180 -4.78 -7.50 11.41
CA LEU A 180 -5.67 -8.59 11.04
C LEU A 180 -4.99 -9.95 11.24
N TRP A 181 -3.77 -10.12 10.71
CA TRP A 181 -3.00 -11.36 10.85
C TRP A 181 -2.80 -11.77 12.32
N LYS A 182 -2.52 -10.81 13.19
CA LYS A 182 -2.38 -11.05 14.64
C LYS A 182 -3.66 -11.49 15.33
N GLN A 183 -4.84 -11.11 14.82
CA GLN A 183 -6.11 -11.59 15.37
C GLN A 183 -6.34 -13.05 15.00
N ASP A 184 -5.98 -13.44 13.78
CA ASP A 184 -6.13 -14.83 13.31
C ASP A 184 -5.16 -15.78 14.03
N ASP A 185 -3.91 -15.35 14.26
CA ASP A 185 -2.87 -16.17 14.93
C ASP A 185 -3.14 -16.40 16.43
N GLN A 186 -4.02 -15.61 17.06
CA GLN A 186 -4.38 -15.78 18.48
C GLN A 186 -5.25 -17.04 18.76
N GLN A 187 -5.49 -17.90 17.75
CA GLN A 187 -6.16 -19.21 17.84
C GLN A 187 -7.53 -19.19 18.54
N LYS A 188 -8.16 -18.02 18.61
CA LYS A 188 -9.57 -17.84 18.93
C LYS A 188 -10.12 -16.90 17.89
N PRO A 189 -11.22 -17.24 17.19
CA PRO A 189 -11.84 -16.30 16.28
C PRO A 189 -12.26 -15.07 17.10
N SER A 190 -11.54 -13.96 16.90
CA SER A 190 -11.94 -12.68 17.45
C SER A 190 -13.31 -12.34 16.87
N ASP A 191 -14.23 -11.89 17.72
CA ASP A 191 -15.50 -11.32 17.28
C ASP A 191 -15.23 -10.25 16.21
N PRO A 192 -15.88 -10.28 15.03
CA PRO A 192 -15.70 -9.28 13.98
C PRO A 192 -15.78 -7.84 14.52
N SER A 193 -16.61 -7.60 15.53
CA SER A 193 -16.75 -6.30 16.20
C SER A 193 -15.45 -5.84 16.88
N VAL A 194 -14.69 -6.77 17.48
CA VAL A 194 -13.40 -6.48 18.13
C VAL A 194 -12.33 -6.21 17.09
N ILE A 195 -12.29 -7.01 16.01
CA ILE A 195 -11.36 -6.81 14.89
C ILE A 195 -11.54 -5.40 14.32
N ILE A 196 -12.78 -5.01 14.06
CA ILE A 196 -13.11 -3.70 13.52
C ILE A 196 -12.73 -2.58 14.48
N GLN A 197 -12.98 -2.72 15.78
CA GLN A 197 -12.53 -1.73 16.77
C GLN A 197 -11.02 -1.52 16.79
N ILE A 198 -10.23 -2.57 16.55
CA ILE A 198 -8.77 -2.51 16.50
C ILE A 198 -8.29 -1.84 15.19
N VAL A 199 -8.92 -2.19 14.07
CA VAL A 199 -8.43 -1.89 12.72
C VAL A 199 -8.97 -0.57 12.17
N ASN A 200 -10.24 -0.24 12.46
CA ASN A 200 -10.93 0.91 11.89
C ASN A 200 -10.22 2.27 12.14
N PRO A 201 -9.57 2.53 13.29
CA PRO A 201 -8.79 3.75 13.46
C PRO A 201 -7.67 3.92 12.42
N TYR A 202 -7.02 2.83 12.00
CA TYR A 202 -5.97 2.87 10.98
C TYR A 202 -6.56 3.03 9.57
N ILE A 203 -7.76 2.47 9.32
CA ILE A 203 -8.50 2.68 8.07
C ILE A 203 -8.87 4.16 7.92
N GLU A 204 -9.44 4.77 8.96
CA GLU A 204 -9.79 6.20 8.95
C GLU A 204 -8.56 7.09 8.70
N LEU A 205 -7.43 6.77 9.36
CA LEU A 205 -6.17 7.46 9.13
C LEU A 205 -5.67 7.28 7.70
N ALA A 206 -5.68 6.07 7.14
CA ALA A 206 -5.30 5.83 5.74
C ALA A 206 -6.17 6.65 4.78
N LEU A 207 -7.49 6.64 4.97
CA LEU A 207 -8.43 7.40 4.14
C LEU A 207 -8.19 8.91 4.21
N ASN A 208 -7.85 9.45 5.38
CA ASN A 208 -7.57 10.88 5.55
C ASN A 208 -6.38 11.35 4.69
N TYR A 209 -5.37 10.50 4.48
CA TYR A 209 -4.20 10.83 3.68
C TYR A 209 -4.34 10.44 2.20
N LEU A 210 -5.10 9.39 1.88
CA LEU A 210 -5.32 8.94 0.50
C LEU A 210 -6.31 9.82 -0.26
N ARG A 211 -7.38 10.33 0.40
CA ARG A 211 -8.41 11.14 -0.27
C ARG A 211 -7.86 12.38 -0.98
N PRO A 212 -6.98 13.19 -0.36
CA PRO A 212 -6.41 14.36 -1.04
C PRO A 212 -5.66 14.00 -2.33
N LEU A 213 -5.06 12.81 -2.40
CA LEU A 213 -4.28 12.37 -3.57
C LEU A 213 -5.12 12.19 -4.84
N VAL A 214 -6.45 12.06 -4.72
CA VAL A 214 -7.33 12.03 -5.90
C VAL A 214 -7.33 13.36 -6.64
N SER A 215 -7.17 14.48 -5.92
CA SER A 215 -7.32 15.84 -6.45
C SER A 215 -6.01 16.46 -6.95
N VAL A 216 -4.86 15.84 -6.69
CA VAL A 216 -3.54 16.33 -7.12
C VAL A 216 -3.16 15.77 -8.49
N ASP A 217 -2.29 16.44 -9.23
CA ASP A 217 -1.78 15.88 -10.49
C ASP A 217 -0.97 14.59 -10.24
N PRO A 218 -0.90 13.65 -11.21
CA PRO A 218 -0.04 12.47 -11.09
C PRO A 218 1.40 12.85 -10.77
N PHE A 219 2.06 12.07 -9.92
CA PHE A 219 3.46 12.24 -9.53
C PHE A 219 4.18 10.88 -9.58
N ASP A 220 5.51 10.90 -9.77
CA ASP A 220 6.29 9.72 -10.18
C ASP A 220 6.18 8.54 -9.21
N ASP A 221 6.08 8.80 -7.91
CA ASP A 221 5.96 7.77 -6.88
C ASP A 221 4.56 7.16 -6.75
N LEU A 222 3.55 7.71 -7.45
CA LEU A 222 2.22 7.12 -7.53
C LEU A 222 2.20 6.03 -8.62
N THR A 223 2.75 4.87 -8.29
CA THR A 223 2.88 3.71 -9.18
C THR A 223 1.93 2.59 -8.78
N PRO A 224 1.68 1.61 -9.67
CA PRO A 224 0.90 0.42 -9.29
C PRO A 224 1.48 -0.33 -8.09
N ASP A 225 2.81 -0.44 -8.01
CA ASP A 225 3.50 -1.03 -6.87
C ASP A 225 3.30 -0.21 -5.58
N SER A 226 3.33 1.13 -5.70
CA SER A 226 3.09 1.99 -4.55
C SER A 226 1.62 1.97 -4.06
N LEU A 227 0.68 1.54 -4.90
CA LEU A 227 -0.72 1.37 -4.55
C LEU A 227 -1.13 -0.05 -4.15
N ARG A 228 -0.22 -1.03 -4.19
CA ARG A 228 -0.50 -2.42 -3.78
C ARG A 228 -1.18 -2.56 -2.41
N PRO A 229 -0.87 -1.75 -1.37
CA PRO A 229 -1.61 -1.80 -0.10
C PRO A 229 -3.11 -1.47 -0.21
N LEU A 230 -3.59 -0.85 -1.29
CA LEU A 230 -5.03 -0.63 -1.53
C LEU A 230 -5.81 -1.95 -1.62
N TYR A 231 -5.18 -3.07 -1.98
CA TYR A 231 -5.84 -4.38 -1.90
C TYR A 231 -6.26 -4.72 -0.46
N VAL A 232 -5.48 -4.32 0.55
CA VAL A 232 -5.87 -4.49 1.96
C VAL A 232 -7.13 -3.70 2.27
N LEU A 233 -7.23 -2.46 1.79
CA LEU A 233 -8.43 -1.63 1.96
C LEU A 233 -9.63 -2.25 1.25
N SER A 234 -9.47 -2.71 0.01
CA SER A 234 -10.53 -3.34 -0.79
C SER A 234 -11.05 -4.61 -0.10
N SER A 235 -10.16 -5.51 0.32
CA SER A 235 -10.54 -6.74 1.01
C SER A 235 -11.19 -6.48 2.37
N TYR A 236 -10.71 -5.48 3.12
CA TYR A 236 -11.31 -5.08 4.38
C TYR A 236 -12.73 -4.53 4.20
N MET A 237 -12.95 -3.67 3.19
CA MET A 237 -14.26 -3.13 2.85
C MET A 237 -15.23 -4.22 2.37
N PHE A 238 -14.72 -5.23 1.65
CA PHE A 238 -15.53 -6.39 1.26
C PHE A 238 -15.92 -7.24 2.49
N GLN A 239 -14.94 -7.69 3.28
CA GLN A 239 -15.16 -8.59 4.41
C GLN A 239 -16.01 -7.99 5.53
N PHE A 240 -15.84 -6.69 5.81
CA PHE A 240 -16.55 -5.99 6.89
C PHE A 240 -17.55 -4.96 6.38
N GLY A 241 -17.89 -5.02 5.09
CA GLY A 241 -18.75 -4.05 4.41
C GLY A 241 -20.14 -3.90 5.02
N PHE A 242 -20.65 -4.97 5.63
CA PHE A 242 -21.96 -4.99 6.30
C PHE A 242 -22.10 -3.96 7.44
N GLN A 243 -21.00 -3.43 7.98
CA GLN A 243 -21.03 -2.40 9.02
C GLN A 243 -21.09 -0.97 8.50
N TYR A 244 -20.82 -0.79 7.21
CA TYR A 244 -20.73 0.52 6.59
C TYR A 244 -21.99 0.83 5.78
N SER A 245 -22.33 2.12 5.67
CA SER A 245 -23.37 2.52 4.75
C SER A 245 -22.91 2.29 3.31
N GLU A 246 -23.84 1.93 2.44
CA GLU A 246 -23.59 1.79 1.01
C GLU A 246 -22.89 3.04 0.42
N SER A 247 -23.29 4.24 0.85
CA SER A 247 -22.67 5.49 0.41
C SER A 247 -21.19 5.59 0.74
N LEU A 248 -20.77 5.08 1.90
CA LEU A 248 -19.36 5.08 2.31
C LEU A 248 -18.57 4.05 1.52
N LEU A 249 -19.14 2.86 1.29
CA LEU A 249 -18.52 1.82 0.47
C LEU A 249 -18.28 2.31 -0.97
N LEU A 250 -19.28 2.97 -1.57
CA LEU A 250 -19.16 3.56 -2.91
C LEU A 250 -18.09 4.66 -2.98
N ASP A 251 -18.00 5.49 -1.94
CA ASP A 251 -17.02 6.57 -1.85
C ASP A 251 -15.59 6.05 -1.67
N VAL A 252 -15.38 5.03 -0.82
CA VAL A 252 -14.08 4.35 -0.68
C VAL A 252 -13.71 3.58 -1.94
N HIS A 253 -14.66 2.91 -2.59
CA HIS A 253 -14.44 2.24 -3.86
C HIS A 253 -14.01 3.26 -4.94
N SER A 254 -14.72 4.39 -5.05
CA SER A 254 -14.37 5.45 -6.00
C SER A 254 -12.98 6.02 -5.72
N LEU A 255 -12.59 6.18 -4.45
CA LEU A 255 -11.22 6.55 -4.06
C LEU A 255 -10.19 5.55 -4.60
N ILE A 256 -10.41 4.25 -4.39
CA ILE A 256 -9.50 3.19 -4.86
C ILE A 256 -9.34 3.24 -6.37
N ILE A 257 -10.45 3.27 -7.12
CA ILE A 257 -10.43 3.33 -8.59
C ILE A 257 -9.69 4.58 -9.09
N ASN A 258 -10.01 5.75 -8.54
CA ASN A 258 -9.40 7.00 -8.97
C ASN A 258 -7.88 7.03 -8.75
N LEU A 259 -7.39 6.43 -7.67
CA LEU A 259 -5.94 6.34 -7.43
C LEU A 259 -5.27 5.40 -8.43
N TRP A 260 -5.85 4.22 -8.68
CA TRP A 260 -5.33 3.28 -9.68
C TRP A 260 -5.30 3.87 -11.08
N GLU A 261 -6.39 4.51 -11.51
CA GLU A 261 -6.47 5.13 -12.85
C GLU A 261 -5.47 6.26 -13.02
N LYS A 262 -5.19 7.03 -11.95
CA LYS A 262 -4.20 8.10 -11.96
C LYS A 262 -2.80 7.60 -12.33
N CYS A 263 -2.41 6.40 -11.90
CA CYS A 263 -1.13 5.76 -12.27
C CYS A 263 -0.94 5.52 -13.77
N SER A 264 -2.02 5.52 -14.55
CA SER A 264 -1.98 5.26 -16.00
C SER A 264 -2.52 6.41 -16.85
N SER A 265 -2.72 7.58 -16.24
CA SER A 265 -3.38 8.73 -16.86
C SER A 265 -2.51 9.51 -17.85
N TYR A 266 -1.21 9.22 -17.93
CA TYR A 266 -0.28 9.92 -18.82
C TYR A 266 -0.22 9.26 -20.22
N PRO A 267 -0.07 10.05 -21.31
CA PRO A 267 -0.20 9.56 -22.69
C PRO A 267 0.71 8.40 -23.08
N ASP A 268 1.94 8.38 -22.55
CA ASP A 268 2.97 7.39 -22.90
C ASP A 268 3.15 6.31 -21.82
N CYS A 269 2.06 5.98 -21.10
CA CYS A 269 2.09 4.98 -20.04
C CYS A 269 2.49 3.59 -20.53
N PRO A 270 3.55 2.97 -19.96
CA PRO A 270 3.97 1.63 -20.33
C PRO A 270 2.83 0.62 -20.20
N ILE A 271 2.75 -0.33 -21.14
CA ILE A 271 1.72 -1.38 -21.14
C ILE A 271 1.67 -2.13 -19.80
N PRO A 272 2.79 -2.55 -19.17
CA PRO A 272 2.74 -3.23 -17.87
C PRO A 272 2.05 -2.42 -16.78
N VAL A 273 2.29 -1.11 -16.73
CA VAL A 273 1.66 -0.20 -15.75
C VAL A 273 0.16 -0.09 -16.00
N ARG A 274 -0.25 0.10 -17.26
CA ARG A 274 -1.67 0.13 -17.65
C ARG A 274 -2.38 -1.17 -17.31
N LEU A 275 -1.74 -2.31 -17.58
CA LEU A 275 -2.26 -3.63 -17.31
C LEU A 275 -2.52 -3.81 -15.81
N ALA A 276 -1.51 -3.54 -14.97
CA ALA A 276 -1.61 -3.65 -13.52
C ALA A 276 -2.72 -2.76 -12.94
N THR A 277 -2.83 -1.50 -13.40
CA THR A 277 -3.93 -0.61 -13.03
C THR A 277 -5.28 -1.20 -13.40
N LYS A 278 -5.46 -1.68 -14.63
CA LYS A 278 -6.76 -2.18 -15.10
C LYS A 278 -7.14 -3.50 -14.43
N GLU A 279 -6.18 -4.35 -14.12
CA GLU A 279 -6.40 -5.55 -13.31
C GLU A 279 -6.87 -5.22 -11.89
N ALA A 280 -6.28 -4.20 -11.25
CA ALA A 280 -6.74 -3.74 -9.93
C ALA A 280 -8.16 -3.15 -9.98
N VAL A 281 -8.47 -2.37 -11.03
CA VAL A 281 -9.83 -1.83 -11.27
C VAL A 281 -10.83 -2.97 -11.48
N LEU A 282 -10.51 -3.96 -12.31
CA LEU A 282 -11.35 -5.14 -12.54
C LEU A 282 -11.62 -5.89 -11.24
N ALA A 283 -10.57 -6.17 -10.45
CA ALA A 283 -10.71 -6.86 -9.17
C ALA A 283 -11.63 -6.09 -8.21
N SER A 284 -11.51 -4.77 -8.17
CA SER A 284 -12.37 -3.93 -7.32
C SER A 284 -13.83 -3.92 -7.79
N HIS A 285 -14.09 -3.85 -9.10
CA HIS A 285 -15.45 -3.94 -9.65
C HIS A 285 -16.09 -5.30 -9.36
N THR A 286 -15.34 -6.42 -9.51
CA THR A 286 -15.87 -7.76 -9.22
C THR A 286 -16.18 -7.94 -7.74
N SER A 287 -15.30 -7.49 -6.83
CA SER A 287 -15.59 -7.57 -5.38
C SER A 287 -16.79 -6.72 -4.98
N PHE A 288 -17.01 -5.58 -5.65
CA PHE A 288 -18.19 -4.75 -5.37
C PHE A 288 -19.47 -5.34 -5.94
N ALA A 289 -19.40 -6.08 -7.06
CA ALA A 289 -20.52 -6.89 -7.55
C ALA A 289 -20.87 -8.01 -6.58
N GLU A 290 -19.86 -8.79 -6.13
CA GLU A 290 -20.01 -9.87 -5.15
C GLU A 290 -20.67 -9.37 -3.85
N TYR A 291 -20.29 -8.18 -3.36
CA TYR A 291 -20.96 -7.56 -2.21
C TYR A 291 -22.47 -7.44 -2.38
N TYR A 292 -22.96 -7.04 -3.57
CA TYR A 292 -24.39 -6.96 -3.82
C TYR A 292 -25.03 -8.33 -4.01
N ILE A 293 -24.30 -9.30 -4.57
CA ILE A 293 -24.76 -10.69 -4.70
C ILE A 293 -24.99 -11.28 -3.30
N ASP A 294 -24.06 -11.08 -2.37
CA ASP A 294 -24.21 -11.53 -0.98
C ASP A 294 -25.40 -10.84 -0.27
N LEU A 295 -25.66 -9.56 -0.61
CA LEU A 295 -26.85 -8.85 -0.12
C LEU A 295 -28.17 -9.41 -0.69
N MET A 296 -28.18 -9.97 -1.91
CA MET A 296 -29.37 -10.63 -2.45
C MET A 296 -29.76 -11.85 -1.61
N GLU A 297 -28.77 -12.60 -1.12
CA GLU A 297 -29.01 -13.79 -0.30
C GLU A 297 -29.47 -13.44 1.12
N THR A 298 -29.02 -12.30 1.65
CA THR A 298 -29.28 -11.90 3.05
C THR A 298 -30.45 -10.93 3.22
N ASP A 299 -30.80 -10.16 2.19
CA ASP A 299 -31.89 -9.19 2.16
C ASP A 299 -32.82 -9.44 0.97
N GLU A 300 -33.49 -10.60 0.99
CA GLU A 300 -34.42 -11.07 -0.06
C GLU A 300 -35.49 -10.04 -0.42
N GLN A 301 -35.91 -9.18 0.51
CA GLN A 301 -36.94 -8.14 0.27
C GLN A 301 -36.49 -7.08 -0.72
N ASN A 302 -35.17 -6.90 -0.88
CA ASN A 302 -34.57 -5.95 -1.80
C ASN A 302 -33.74 -6.65 -2.89
N ALA A 303 -33.95 -7.97 -3.11
CA ALA A 303 -33.18 -8.76 -4.07
C ALA A 303 -33.13 -8.11 -5.47
N ASP A 304 -34.27 -7.64 -6.01
CA ASP A 304 -34.33 -6.98 -7.32
C ASP A 304 -33.43 -5.73 -7.40
N LYS A 305 -33.38 -4.94 -6.31
CA LYS A 305 -32.53 -3.75 -6.19
C LYS A 305 -31.06 -4.15 -6.19
N TRP A 306 -30.72 -5.20 -5.44
CA TRP A 306 -29.34 -5.67 -5.31
C TRP A 306 -28.86 -6.36 -6.60
N SER A 307 -29.70 -7.17 -7.25
CA SER A 307 -29.44 -7.73 -8.58
C SER A 307 -29.18 -6.65 -9.63
N SER A 308 -29.98 -5.58 -9.65
CA SER A 308 -29.77 -4.45 -10.56
C SER A 308 -28.40 -3.79 -10.35
N LYS A 309 -27.96 -3.63 -9.09
CA LYS A 309 -26.66 -3.05 -8.76
C LYS A 309 -25.50 -3.99 -9.06
N ALA A 310 -25.61 -5.27 -8.69
CA ALA A 310 -24.64 -6.30 -9.04
C ALA A 310 -24.43 -6.37 -10.58
N SER A 311 -25.52 -6.32 -11.35
CA SER A 311 -25.48 -6.30 -12.82
C SER A 311 -24.74 -5.08 -13.38
N GLU A 312 -24.93 -3.90 -12.78
CA GLU A 312 -24.19 -2.69 -13.16
C GLU A 312 -22.67 -2.89 -12.94
N TRP A 313 -22.26 -3.40 -11.79
CA TRP A 313 -20.86 -3.62 -11.47
C TRP A 313 -20.22 -4.74 -12.30
N LEU A 314 -20.93 -5.84 -12.56
CA LEU A 314 -20.45 -6.89 -13.48
C LEU A 314 -20.32 -6.38 -14.93
N SER A 315 -21.20 -5.46 -15.35
CA SER A 315 -21.05 -4.80 -16.66
C SER A 315 -19.78 -3.96 -16.73
N ARG A 316 -19.50 -3.17 -15.67
CA ARG A 316 -18.23 -2.43 -15.55
C ARG A 316 -17.01 -3.36 -15.47
N SER A 317 -17.15 -4.54 -14.86
CA SER A 317 -16.11 -5.58 -14.87
C SER A 317 -15.87 -6.11 -16.29
N ALA A 318 -16.91 -6.33 -17.08
CA ALA A 318 -16.77 -6.76 -18.47
C ALA A 318 -16.11 -5.69 -19.36
N ASP A 319 -16.40 -4.41 -19.12
CA ASP A 319 -15.74 -3.29 -19.80
C ASP A 319 -14.24 -3.22 -19.43
N ALA A 320 -13.92 -3.28 -18.13
CA ALA A 320 -12.54 -3.30 -17.65
C ALA A 320 -11.77 -4.52 -18.18
N TRP A 321 -12.39 -5.70 -18.20
CA TRP A 321 -11.83 -6.90 -18.82
C TRP A 321 -11.52 -6.69 -20.30
N SER A 322 -12.44 -6.05 -21.05
CA SER A 322 -12.24 -5.79 -22.48
C SER A 322 -11.05 -4.87 -22.73
N GLU A 323 -10.85 -3.86 -21.86
CA GLU A 323 -9.67 -3.00 -21.91
C GLU A 323 -8.38 -3.78 -21.62
N ILE A 324 -8.38 -4.67 -20.62
CA ILE A 324 -7.24 -5.56 -20.32
C ILE A 324 -6.95 -6.48 -21.51
N TYR A 325 -7.97 -7.10 -22.09
CA TYR A 325 -7.81 -8.02 -23.22
C TYR A 325 -7.29 -7.31 -24.48
N SER A 326 -7.61 -6.02 -24.64
CA SER A 326 -7.05 -5.19 -25.71
C SER A 326 -5.56 -4.87 -25.52
N LEU A 327 -5.08 -4.89 -24.27
CA LEU A 327 -3.68 -4.67 -23.90
C LEU A 327 -2.86 -5.95 -23.94
N ASP A 328 -3.45 -7.05 -23.49
CA ASP A 328 -2.86 -8.38 -23.44
C ASP A 328 -3.93 -9.40 -23.82
N ASN A 329 -3.84 -9.93 -25.03
CA ASN A 329 -4.83 -10.83 -25.61
C ASN A 329 -4.60 -12.31 -25.23
N SER A 330 -3.96 -12.57 -24.09
CA SER A 330 -3.74 -13.91 -23.56
C SER A 330 -5.06 -14.70 -23.45
N ALA A 331 -5.06 -15.93 -23.97
CA ALA A 331 -6.23 -16.80 -23.97
C ALA A 331 -6.71 -17.17 -22.56
N GLU A 332 -5.82 -17.19 -21.57
CA GLU A 332 -6.18 -17.47 -20.17
C GLU A 332 -7.15 -16.43 -19.61
N ARG A 333 -7.11 -15.20 -20.11
CA ARG A 333 -8.02 -14.12 -19.66
C ARG A 333 -9.47 -14.39 -20.05
N LEU A 334 -9.72 -15.23 -21.05
CA LEU A 334 -11.08 -15.62 -21.42
C LEU A 334 -11.78 -16.40 -20.30
N LEU A 335 -11.04 -17.06 -19.40
CA LEU A 335 -11.61 -17.71 -18.22
C LEU A 335 -12.27 -16.67 -17.30
N LYS A 336 -11.61 -15.53 -17.06
CA LYS A 336 -12.18 -14.45 -16.24
C LYS A 336 -13.41 -13.79 -16.89
N LEU A 337 -13.44 -13.71 -18.22
CA LEU A 337 -14.66 -13.28 -18.92
C LEU A 337 -15.80 -14.26 -18.69
N ALA A 338 -15.52 -15.56 -18.76
CA ALA A 338 -16.53 -16.59 -18.51
C ALA A 338 -17.11 -16.46 -17.10
N ASP A 339 -16.28 -16.26 -16.07
CA ASP A 339 -16.74 -16.03 -14.69
C ASP A 339 -17.73 -14.87 -14.61
N ILE A 340 -17.35 -13.69 -15.12
CA ILE A 340 -18.20 -12.49 -15.11
C ILE A 340 -19.54 -12.74 -15.83
N LYS A 341 -19.52 -13.51 -16.92
CA LYS A 341 -20.74 -13.85 -17.68
C LYS A 341 -21.59 -14.89 -16.95
N MET A 342 -21.00 -15.84 -16.24
CA MET A 342 -21.75 -16.78 -15.41
C MET A 342 -22.42 -16.07 -14.23
N ASP A 343 -21.72 -15.13 -13.57
CA ASP A 343 -22.31 -14.31 -12.51
C ASP A 343 -23.49 -13.47 -13.03
N LEU A 344 -23.34 -12.83 -14.20
CA LEU A 344 -24.43 -12.10 -14.85
C LEU A 344 -25.63 -12.99 -15.19
N ALA A 345 -25.38 -14.23 -15.61
CA ALA A 345 -26.42 -15.20 -15.89
C ALA A 345 -27.14 -15.69 -14.62
N GLN A 346 -26.43 -15.76 -13.49
CA GLN A 346 -26.99 -16.19 -12.21
C GLN A 346 -27.98 -15.17 -11.64
N ILE A 347 -27.70 -13.88 -11.80
CA ILE A 347 -28.47 -12.81 -11.12
C ILE A 347 -29.57 -12.18 -11.97
N THR A 348 -29.58 -12.42 -13.28
CA THR A 348 -30.58 -11.83 -14.18
C THR A 348 -31.92 -12.57 -14.13
N ASP A 349 -33.03 -11.82 -14.01
CA ASP A 349 -34.39 -12.40 -14.03
C ASP A 349 -34.93 -12.59 -15.46
N GLN A 350 -34.21 -12.09 -16.47
CA GLN A 350 -34.60 -12.19 -17.87
C GLN A 350 -33.98 -13.42 -18.54
N GLU A 351 -34.81 -14.40 -18.88
CA GLU A 351 -34.42 -15.67 -19.53
C GLU A 351 -33.60 -15.45 -20.82
N GLU A 352 -34.01 -14.51 -21.69
CA GLU A 352 -33.25 -14.19 -22.91
C GLU A 352 -31.85 -13.63 -22.60
N SER A 353 -31.74 -12.78 -21.58
CA SER A 353 -30.44 -12.23 -21.14
C SER A 353 -29.58 -13.31 -20.50
N GLN A 354 -30.18 -14.20 -19.71
CA GLN A 354 -29.51 -15.36 -19.11
C GLN A 354 -28.89 -16.26 -20.16
N ASP A 355 -29.67 -16.67 -21.17
CA ASP A 355 -29.20 -17.50 -22.28
C ASP A 355 -28.05 -16.84 -23.04
N ASN A 356 -28.14 -15.53 -23.29
CA ASN A 356 -27.09 -14.77 -23.96
C ASN A 356 -25.79 -14.74 -23.15
N TYR A 357 -25.86 -14.59 -21.82
CA TYR A 357 -24.70 -14.60 -20.95
C TYR A 357 -24.06 -16.00 -20.85
N LEU A 358 -24.86 -17.05 -20.66
CA LEU A 358 -24.36 -18.43 -20.63
C LEU A 358 -23.69 -18.81 -21.96
N LYS A 359 -24.27 -18.39 -23.09
CA LYS A 359 -23.67 -18.57 -24.42
C LYS A 359 -22.33 -17.85 -24.55
N ALA A 360 -22.22 -16.64 -24.02
CA ALA A 360 -20.97 -15.87 -24.04
C ALA A 360 -19.90 -16.54 -23.17
N ALA A 361 -20.25 -17.02 -21.97
CA ALA A 361 -19.33 -17.77 -21.10
C ALA A 361 -18.84 -19.05 -21.79
N PHE A 362 -19.76 -19.83 -22.36
CA PHE A 362 -19.44 -21.04 -23.13
C PHE A 362 -18.49 -20.76 -24.29
N THR A 363 -18.75 -19.70 -25.06
CA THR A 363 -17.90 -19.32 -26.20
C THR A 363 -16.49 -18.95 -25.73
N ALA A 364 -16.37 -18.17 -24.64
CA ALA A 364 -15.08 -17.79 -24.06
C ALA A 364 -14.27 -19.01 -23.60
N LEU A 365 -14.90 -19.96 -22.91
CA LEU A 365 -14.25 -21.20 -22.46
C LEU A 365 -13.81 -22.08 -23.64
N GLN A 366 -14.65 -22.23 -24.66
CA GLN A 366 -14.29 -22.97 -25.87
C GLN A 366 -13.10 -22.33 -26.60
N ASP A 367 -13.07 -21.00 -26.70
CA ASP A 367 -11.99 -20.31 -27.39
C ASP A 367 -10.69 -20.35 -26.58
N ALA A 368 -10.75 -20.29 -25.25
CA ALA A 368 -9.62 -20.55 -24.36
C ALA A 368 -9.05 -21.97 -24.57
N GLN A 369 -9.93 -22.97 -24.57
CA GLN A 369 -9.54 -24.37 -24.76
C GLN A 369 -8.91 -24.62 -26.15
N LYS A 370 -9.49 -24.04 -27.21
CA LYS A 370 -8.93 -24.10 -28.58
C LYS A 370 -7.54 -23.46 -28.67
N ALA A 371 -7.30 -22.43 -27.87
CA ALA A 371 -6.00 -21.76 -27.77
C ALA A 371 -4.99 -22.52 -26.88
N GLY A 372 -5.38 -23.65 -26.30
CA GLY A 372 -4.50 -24.53 -25.52
C GLY A 372 -4.53 -24.27 -24.01
N VAL A 373 -5.49 -23.48 -23.51
CA VAL A 373 -5.70 -23.30 -22.06
C VAL A 373 -6.31 -24.55 -21.48
N GLU A 374 -5.72 -25.08 -20.41
CA GLU A 374 -6.27 -26.20 -19.65
C GLU A 374 -7.44 -25.72 -18.79
N LEU A 375 -8.63 -26.27 -19.04
CA LEU A 375 -9.83 -25.96 -18.26
C LEU A 375 -9.84 -26.79 -16.97
N ASN A 376 -10.20 -26.17 -15.85
CA ASN A 376 -10.44 -26.87 -14.60
C ASN A 376 -11.72 -27.75 -14.70
N PRO A 377 -11.95 -28.66 -13.73
CA PRO A 377 -13.13 -29.54 -13.77
C PRO A 377 -14.46 -28.79 -13.82
N ASP A 378 -14.60 -27.67 -13.12
CA ASP A 378 -15.86 -26.91 -13.04
C ASP A 378 -16.22 -26.29 -14.40
N TYR A 379 -15.23 -25.74 -15.12
CA TYR A 379 -15.43 -25.23 -16.48
C TYR A 379 -15.71 -26.34 -17.50
N LEU A 380 -15.10 -27.52 -17.34
CA LEU A 380 -15.40 -28.67 -18.19
C LEU A 380 -16.84 -29.15 -17.98
N GLU A 381 -17.28 -29.27 -16.73
CA GLU A 381 -18.66 -29.63 -16.37
C GLU A 381 -19.65 -28.62 -16.96
N PHE A 382 -19.38 -27.32 -16.84
CA PHE A 382 -20.20 -26.27 -17.45
C PHE A 382 -20.30 -26.42 -18.98
N VAL A 383 -19.17 -26.61 -19.66
CA VAL A 383 -19.13 -26.76 -21.13
C VAL A 383 -19.91 -28.00 -21.58
N GLU A 384 -19.78 -29.11 -20.86
CA GLU A 384 -20.52 -30.35 -21.13
C GLU A 384 -22.03 -30.17 -20.91
N ALA A 385 -22.42 -29.57 -19.79
CA ALA A 385 -23.81 -29.30 -19.43
C ALA A 385 -24.49 -28.37 -20.45
N TYR A 386 -23.84 -27.27 -20.83
CA TYR A 386 -24.39 -26.32 -21.80
C TYR A 386 -24.52 -26.93 -23.21
N SER A 387 -23.59 -27.80 -23.61
CA SER A 387 -23.65 -28.48 -24.92
C SER A 387 -24.72 -29.57 -25.01
N SER A 388 -25.22 -30.04 -23.86
CA SER A 388 -26.21 -31.12 -23.75
C SER A 388 -27.65 -30.61 -23.57
N ALA A 389 -27.81 -29.32 -23.25
CA ALA A 389 -29.08 -28.60 -23.18
C ALA A 389 -29.53 -28.13 -24.57
#